data_AF-A0A3M1E5V5-F1
#
_entry.id   AF-A0A3M1E5V5-F1
#
_cell.length_a   1.000
_cell.length_b   1.000
_cell.length_c   1.000
_cell.angle_alpha   90.00
_cell.angle_beta   90.00
_cell.angle_gamma   90.00
#
_symmetry.space_group_name_H-M   'P 1'
#
loop_
_entity.id
_entity.type
_entity.pdbx_description
1 polymer ?
#
loop_
_entity_poly.entity_id
_entity_poly.type
_entity_poly.pdbx_seq_one_letter_code
_entity_poly.pdbx_strand_id
1 'polypeptide(L)'
;MDIRARIGNFFFTLGLAWLFLYLISDLTHQPNFNYLFLGVFCALGGWGLMRRYRTPPEPPQRFVRLKRWRAKRREKRANKKDAGGEKKE
;
A
#
# COMPACT_ATOMS: atom_id res chain seq x y z
N MET A 1 -2.89 -12.65 5.54
CA MET A 1 -2.59 -11.26 5.90
C MET A 1 -1.40 -11.25 6.84
N ASP A 2 -0.35 -10.49 6.52
CA ASP A 2 0.82 -10.33 7.38
C ASP A 2 0.44 -9.73 8.75
N ILE A 3 1.04 -10.26 9.83
CA ILE A 3 0.80 -9.77 11.21
C ILE A 3 1.15 -8.27 11.33
N ARG A 4 2.17 -7.82 10.59
CA ARG A 4 2.63 -6.43 10.52
C ARG A 4 1.59 -5.50 9.92
N ALA A 5 0.85 -5.95 8.91
CA ALA A 5 -0.24 -5.18 8.32
C ALA A 5 -1.46 -5.10 9.26
N ARG A 6 -1.72 -6.16 10.04
CA ARG A 6 -2.77 -6.15 11.09
C ARG A 6 -2.44 -5.17 12.21
N ILE A 7 -1.18 -5.09 12.61
CA ILE A 7 -0.71 -4.10 13.60
C ILE A 7 -0.94 -2.68 13.09
N GLY A 8 -0.56 -2.38 11.84
CA GLY A 8 -0.82 -1.07 11.24
C GLY A 8 -2.31 -0.71 11.22
N ASN A 9 -3.17 -1.67 10.85
CA ASN A 9 -4.63 -1.48 10.87
C ASN A 9 -5.17 -1.25 12.29
N PHE A 10 -4.67 -1.97 13.29
CA PHE A 10 -5.06 -1.79 14.69
C PHE A 10 -4.75 -0.38 15.19
N PHE A 11 -3.51 0.09 14.99
CA PHE A 11 -3.12 1.46 15.37
C PHE A 11 -3.92 2.54 14.62
N PHE A 12 -4.23 2.29 13.35
CA PHE A 12 -5.08 3.20 12.58
C PHE A 12 -6.49 3.30 13.16
N THR A 13 -7.15 2.18 13.44
CA THR A 13 -8.48 2.15 14.05
C THR A 13 -8.49 2.78 15.44
N LEU A 14 -7.45 2.53 16.24
CA LEU A 14 -7.32 3.10 17.59
C LEU A 14 -7.13 4.62 17.54
N GLY A 15 -6.32 5.12 16.60
CA GLY A 15 -6.18 6.56 16.34
C GLY A 15 -7.49 7.21 15.90
N LEU A 16 -8.28 6.51 15.06
CA LEU A 16 -9.60 6.98 14.64
C LEU A 16 -10.60 7.04 15.81
N ALA A 17 -10.57 6.05 16.70
CA ALA A 17 -11.39 6.06 17.92
C ALA A 17 -11.03 7.23 18.85
N TRP A 18 -9.74 7.55 18.98
CA TRP A 18 -9.28 8.70 19.76
C TRP A 18 -9.69 10.04 19.16
N LEU A 19 -9.62 10.18 17.82
CA LEU A 19 -10.17 11.34 17.13
C LEU A 19 -11.68 11.49 17.38
N PHE A 20 -12.41 10.37 17.41
CA PHE A 20 -13.83 10.37 17.72
C PHE A 20 -14.12 10.83 19.16
N LEU A 21 -13.30 10.41 20.14
CA LEU A 21 -13.36 10.93 21.51
C LEU A 21 -13.08 12.44 21.57
N TYR A 22 -12.12 12.94 20.78
CA TYR A 22 -11.87 14.37 20.68
C TYR A 22 -13.09 15.13 20.15
N LEU A 23 -13.74 14.63 19.09
CA LEU A 23 -14.97 15.23 18.55
C LEU A 23 -16.08 15.34 19.62
N ILE A 24 -16.22 14.31 20.46
CA ILE A 24 -17.18 14.33 21.58
C ILE A 24 -16.75 15.35 22.66
N SER A 25 -15.45 15.44 22.95
CA SER A 25 -14.89 16.40 23.92
C SER A 25 -15.03 17.86 23.44
N ASP A 26 -14.92 18.10 22.15
CA ASP A 26 -15.14 19.42 21.54
C ASP A 26 -16.62 19.82 21.62
N LEU A 27 -17.52 18.85 21.45
CA LEU A 27 -18.97 19.06 21.59
C LEU A 27 -19.39 19.47 23.01
N THR A 28 -18.63 19.07 24.04
CA THR A 28 -18.87 19.48 25.43
C THR A 28 -18.18 20.78 25.81
N HIS A 29 -17.65 21.53 24.83
CA HIS A 29 -16.88 22.78 25.02
C HIS A 29 -15.65 22.62 25.93
N GLN A 30 -15.14 21.39 26.06
CA GLN A 30 -13.94 21.06 26.82
C GLN A 30 -12.94 20.36 25.90
N PRO A 31 -12.33 21.08 24.93
CA PRO A 31 -11.48 20.47 23.92
C PRO A 31 -10.20 19.90 24.57
N ASN A 32 -10.15 18.57 24.72
CA ASN A 32 -8.97 17.87 25.17
C ASN A 32 -8.04 17.59 23.99
N PHE A 33 -7.13 18.52 23.71
CA PHE A 33 -6.14 18.38 22.63
C PHE A 33 -5.25 17.15 22.77
N ASN A 34 -5.10 16.59 23.97
CA ASN A 34 -4.40 15.31 24.18
C ASN A 34 -5.01 14.17 23.34
N TYR A 35 -6.34 14.12 23.24
CA TYR A 35 -7.02 13.11 22.42
C TYR A 35 -6.81 13.35 20.92
N LEU A 36 -6.76 14.62 20.51
CA LEU A 36 -6.43 15.00 19.14
C LEU A 36 -5.01 14.58 18.77
N PHE A 37 -4.01 14.99 19.55
CA PHE A 37 -2.61 14.73 19.22
C PHE A 37 -2.26 13.25 19.20
N LEU A 38 -2.72 12.48 20.20
CA LEU A 38 -2.45 11.05 20.21
C LEU A 38 -3.28 10.31 19.16
N GLY A 39 -4.51 10.77 18.87
CA GLY A 39 -5.35 10.24 17.80
C GLY A 39 -4.71 10.42 16.41
N VAL A 40 -4.26 11.64 16.11
CA VAL A 40 -3.52 11.96 14.87
C VAL A 40 -2.23 11.15 14.78
N PHE A 41 -1.45 11.09 15.86
CA PHE A 41 -0.19 10.34 15.88
C PHE A 41 -0.41 8.84 15.62
N CYS A 42 -1.39 8.22 16.29
CA CYS A 42 -1.73 6.81 16.06
C CYS A 42 -2.31 6.57 14.66
N ALA A 43 -3.16 7.46 14.16
CA ALA A 43 -3.75 7.32 12.82
C ALA A 43 -2.68 7.43 11.72
N LEU A 44 -1.81 8.45 11.79
CA LEU A 44 -0.73 8.63 10.82
C LEU A 44 0.32 7.52 10.91
N GLY A 45 0.69 7.12 12.14
CA GLY A 45 1.62 6.01 12.37
C GLY A 45 1.07 4.68 11.86
N GLY A 46 -0.19 4.38 12.17
CA GLY A 46 -0.91 3.19 11.71
C GLY A 46 -1.04 3.15 10.18
N TRP A 47 -1.40 4.28 9.56
CA TRP A 47 -1.45 4.42 8.10
C TRP A 47 -0.08 4.22 7.45
N GLY A 48 0.98 4.80 8.02
CA GLY A 48 2.36 4.64 7.57
C GLY A 48 2.80 3.18 7.60
N LEU A 49 2.55 2.48 8.71
CA LEU A 49 2.80 1.04 8.88
C LEU A 49 2.01 0.22 7.85
N MET A 50 0.73 0.53 7.68
CA MET A 50 -0.14 -0.17 6.73
C MET A 50 0.32 0.03 5.28
N ARG A 51 0.82 1.22 4.93
CA ARG A 51 1.41 1.51 3.62
C ARG A 51 2.75 0.80 3.42
N ARG A 52 3.58 0.70 4.47
CA ARG A 52 4.90 0.07 4.42
C ARG A 52 4.82 -1.45 4.30
N TYR A 53 3.86 -2.08 4.97
CA TYR A 53 3.70 -3.54 5.02
C TYR A 53 2.55 -4.07 4.17
N ARG A 54 2.01 -3.24 3.28
CA ARG A 54 1.06 -3.69 2.26
C ARG A 54 1.77 -4.70 1.35
N THR A 55 1.49 -5.98 1.54
CA THR A 55 1.91 -6.99 0.58
C THR A 55 1.22 -6.69 -0.75
N PRO A 56 1.98 -6.64 -1.86
CA PRO A 56 1.38 -6.43 -3.16
C PRO A 56 0.32 -7.52 -3.38
N PRO A 57 -0.91 -7.14 -3.78
CA PRO A 57 -1.97 -8.11 -3.97
C PRO A 57 -1.48 -9.17 -4.95
N GLU A 58 -1.74 -10.44 -4.62
CA GLU A 58 -1.39 -11.55 -5.51
C GLU A 58 -1.96 -11.24 -6.90
N PRO A 59 -1.12 -11.30 -7.95
CA PRO A 59 -1.54 -10.88 -9.28
C PRO A 59 -2.77 -11.71 -9.68
N PRO A 60 -3.87 -11.07 -10.14
CA PRO A 60 -5.09 -11.77 -10.45
C PRO A 60 -4.80 -12.86 -11.49
N GLN A 61 -5.09 -14.12 -11.13
CA GLN A 61 -4.79 -15.30 -11.94
C GLN A 61 -5.38 -15.22 -13.37
N ARG A 62 -6.40 -14.38 -13.56
CA ARG A 62 -7.14 -14.19 -14.80
C ARG A 62 -6.30 -13.61 -15.96
N PHE A 63 -5.16 -12.96 -15.70
CA PHE A 63 -4.33 -12.33 -16.74
C PHE A 63 -2.88 -12.87 -16.85
N VAL A 64 -2.58 -13.96 -16.15
CA VAL A 64 -1.22 -14.56 -16.15
C VAL A 64 -0.81 -15.01 -17.56
N ARG A 65 -1.73 -15.62 -18.33
CA ARG A 65 -1.48 -16.05 -19.72
C ARG A 65 -1.17 -14.86 -20.63
N LEU A 66 -1.93 -13.77 -20.52
CA LEU A 66 -1.74 -12.58 -21.37
C LEU A 66 -0.39 -11.89 -21.07
N LYS A 67 0.00 -11.84 -19.79
CA LYS A 67 1.30 -11.29 -19.38
C LYS A 67 2.47 -12.13 -19.89
N ARG A 68 2.39 -13.46 -19.79
CA ARG A 68 3.39 -14.40 -20.34
C ARG A 68 3.51 -14.31 -21.86
N TRP A 69 2.39 -14.15 -22.57
CA TRP A 69 2.41 -14.01 -24.04
C TRP A 69 3.06 -12.69 -24.50
N ARG A 70 2.79 -11.57 -23.81
CA ARG A 70 3.47 -10.29 -24.07
C ARG A 70 4.97 -10.34 -23.77
N ALA A 71 5.38 -11.02 -22.69
CA ALA A 71 6.78 -11.20 -22.35
C ALA A 71 7.54 -11.99 -23.44
N LYS A 72 7.00 -13.15 -23.87
CA LYS A 72 7.58 -13.93 -24.99
C LYS A 72 7.66 -13.14 -26.29
N ARG A 73 6.68 -12.28 -26.59
CA ARG A 73 6.72 -11.40 -27.78
C ARG A 73 7.81 -10.34 -27.69
N ARG A 74 8.10 -9.81 -26.49
CA ARG A 74 9.20 -8.86 -26.27
C ARG A 74 10.56 -9.52 -26.44
N GLU A 75 10.78 -10.69 -25.86
CA GLU A 75 12.01 -11.48 -26.01
C GLU A 75 12.29 -11.82 -27.48
N LYS A 76 11.27 -12.29 -28.23
CA LYS A 76 11.40 -12.55 -29.67
C LYS A 76 11.74 -11.30 -30.49
N ARG A 77 11.31 -10.12 -30.06
CA ARG A 77 11.65 -8.85 -30.73
C ARG A 77 13.04 -8.34 -30.37
N ALA A 78 13.52 -8.59 -29.15
CA ALA A 78 14.89 -8.29 -28.74
C ALA A 78 15.87 -9.18 -29.50
N ASN A 79 15.66 -10.50 -29.48
CA ASN A 79 16.54 -11.46 -30.15
C ASN A 79 16.59 -11.26 -31.70
N LYS A 80 15.51 -10.74 -32.31
CA LYS A 80 15.48 -10.39 -33.74
C LYS A 80 16.20 -9.07 -34.07
N LYS A 81 16.38 -8.18 -33.09
CA LYS A 81 17.18 -6.95 -33.24
C LYS A 81 18.67 -7.27 -33.08
N ASP A 82 19.01 -8.14 -32.14
CA ASP A 82 20.39 -8.56 -31.89
C ASP A 82 20.92 -9.37 -33.09
N ALA A 83 20.15 -10.35 -33.59
CA ALA A 83 20.48 -11.10 -34.81
C ALA A 83 20.45 -10.28 -36.12
N GLY A 84 19.86 -9.07 -36.09
CA GLY A 84 19.86 -8.13 -37.21
C GLY A 84 21.01 -7.13 -37.19
N GLY A 85 21.64 -6.92 -36.02
CA GLY A 85 22.85 -6.11 -35.85
C GLY A 85 24.12 -6.87 -36.22
N GLU A 86 24.17 -8.17 -35.93
CA GLU A 86 25.33 -9.04 -36.18
C GLU A 86 25.58 -9.34 -37.68
N LYS A 87 24.63 -9.05 -38.58
CA LYS A 87 24.79 -9.22 -40.04
C LYS A 87 25.32 -7.99 -40.78
N LYS A 88 25.76 -6.95 -40.06
CA LYS A 88 26.24 -5.68 -40.65
C LYS A 88 27.71 -5.36 -40.40
N GLU A 89 28.48 -6.27 -39.80
CA GLU A 89 29.94 -6.17 -39.70
C GLU A 89 30.64 -7.03 -40.76
#